data_AF-A0A954T0M2-F1
#
_entry.id   AF-A0A954T0M2-F1
#
_cell.length_a   1.000
_cell.length_b   1.000
_cell.length_c   1.000
_cell.angle_alpha   90.00
_cell.angle_beta   90.00
_cell.angle_gamma   90.00
#
_symmetry.space_group_name_H-M   'P 1'
#
loop_
_entity.id
_entity.type
_entity.pdbx_description
1 polymer ?
#
loop_
_entity_poly.entity_id
_entity_poly.type
_entity_poly.pdbx_seq_one_letter_code
_entity_poly.pdbx_strand_id
1 'polypeptide(L)'
;FDGNRWLLDLAGHLQTRLSAEGAEIAHLKMTLTPDQGRDIAVANLVRGESAAELSHQLAESLDTGELLLNLRAEGDPELLRELVLQSLREMGEAGTLNVQITSVEAFRPGRPTPTHRVVI
;
A
#
# COMPACT_ATOMS: atom_id res chain seq x y z
N PHE A 1 -12.13 -5.79 14.40
CA PHE A 1 -11.96 -4.62 13.51
C PHE A 1 -12.08 -5.07 12.05
N ASP A 2 -12.68 -4.28 11.15
CA ASP A 2 -12.81 -4.67 9.73
C ASP A 2 -11.54 -4.32 8.95
N GLY A 3 -10.63 -5.28 8.85
CA GLY A 3 -9.37 -5.12 8.12
C GLY A 3 -9.54 -4.98 6.61
N ASN A 4 -10.59 -5.58 6.03
CA ASN A 4 -10.85 -5.51 4.59
C ASN A 4 -11.25 -4.08 4.18
N ARG A 5 -12.19 -3.49 4.92
CA ARG A 5 -12.60 -2.10 4.72
C ARG A 5 -11.43 -1.15 4.91
N TRP A 6 -10.65 -1.33 5.97
CA TRP A 6 -9.53 -0.45 6.27
C TRP A 6 -8.46 -0.44 5.18
N LEU A 7 -8.16 -1.59 4.57
CA LEU A 7 -7.25 -1.64 3.42
C LEU A 7 -7.74 -0.81 2.24
N LEU A 8 -9.04 -0.87 1.93
CA LEU A 8 -9.63 -0.10 0.83
C LEU A 8 -9.59 1.40 1.14
N ASP A 9 -9.92 1.78 2.37
CA ASP A 9 -9.89 3.18 2.80
C ASP A 9 -8.45 3.75 2.77
N LEU A 10 -7.46 2.96 3.20
CA LEU A 10 -6.05 3.35 3.12
C LEU A 10 -5.57 3.50 1.68
N ALA A 11 -5.96 2.59 0.79
CA ALA A 11 -5.61 2.69 -0.62
C ALA A 11 -6.20 3.95 -1.26
N GLY A 12 -7.46 4.28 -0.97
CA GLY A 12 -8.13 5.50 -1.47
C GLY A 12 -7.51 6.79 -0.90
N HIS A 13 -7.17 6.79 0.38
CA HIS A 13 -6.48 7.91 1.03
C HIS A 13 -5.10 8.15 0.41
N LEU A 14 -4.31 7.08 0.21
CA LEU A 14 -3.01 7.16 -0.45
C LEU A 14 -3.14 7.62 -1.90
N GLN A 15 -4.09 7.09 -2.67
CA GLN A 15 -4.32 7.51 -4.05
C GLN A 15 -4.60 9.01 -4.14
N THR A 16 -5.52 9.51 -3.30
CA THR A 16 -5.89 10.92 -3.27
C THR A 16 -4.71 11.81 -2.91
N ARG A 17 -3.98 11.45 -1.84
CA ARG A 17 -2.86 12.24 -1.33
C ARG A 17 -1.67 12.26 -2.29
N LEU A 18 -1.31 11.10 -2.84
CA LEU A 18 -0.21 11.00 -3.79
C LEU A 18 -0.51 11.79 -5.06
N SER A 19 -1.73 11.69 -5.60
CA SER A 19 -2.13 12.45 -6.80
C SER A 19 -2.14 13.97 -6.53
N ALA A 20 -2.54 14.42 -5.34
CA ALA A 20 -2.47 15.82 -4.95
C ALA A 20 -1.04 16.41 -4.94
N GLU A 21 -0.04 15.55 -4.66
CA GLU A 21 1.39 15.89 -4.68
C GLU A 21 2.04 15.62 -6.07
N GLY A 22 1.23 15.30 -7.08
CA GLY A 22 1.70 14.98 -8.43
C GLY A 22 2.42 13.63 -8.54
N ALA A 23 2.26 12.75 -7.55
CA ALA A 23 2.82 11.42 -7.53
C ALA A 23 1.78 10.37 -7.96
N GLU A 24 1.96 9.81 -9.15
CA GLU A 24 0.99 8.85 -9.70
C GLU A 24 1.32 7.41 -9.30
N ILE A 25 0.34 6.68 -8.77
CA ILE A 25 0.49 5.26 -8.42
C ILE A 25 0.62 4.45 -9.72
N ALA A 26 1.75 3.77 -9.89
CA ALA A 26 1.93 2.76 -10.91
C ALA A 26 1.36 1.41 -10.46
N HIS A 27 1.66 1.02 -9.22
CA HIS A 27 1.18 -0.20 -8.59
C HIS A 27 1.28 -0.09 -7.06
N LEU A 28 0.19 -0.35 -6.37
CA LEU A 28 0.12 -0.50 -4.92
C LEU A 28 -0.39 -1.91 -4.63
N LYS A 29 0.31 -2.63 -3.76
CA LYS A 29 -0.16 -3.90 -3.18
C LYS A 29 -0.01 -3.86 -1.68
N MET A 30 -1.07 -4.22 -0.97
CA MET A 30 -1.10 -4.34 0.48
C MET A 30 -1.55 -5.73 0.88
N THR A 31 -0.76 -6.40 1.71
CA THR A 31 -1.11 -7.71 2.31
C THR A 31 -1.24 -7.53 3.81
N LEU A 32 -2.43 -7.84 4.34
CA LEU A 32 -2.73 -7.84 5.77
C LEU A 32 -2.84 -9.27 6.26
N THR A 33 -1.99 -9.63 7.22
CA THR A 33 -1.88 -10.98 7.78
C THR A 33 -2.26 -10.93 9.27
N PRO A 34 -3.33 -11.61 9.71
CA PRO A 34 -3.65 -11.73 11.13
C PRO A 34 -2.57 -12.48 11.90
N ASP A 35 -2.34 -12.11 13.16
CA ASP A 35 -1.45 -12.88 14.05
C ASP A 35 -2.06 -14.23 14.42
N GLN A 36 -3.40 -14.29 14.46
CA GLN A 36 -4.19 -15.49 14.69
C GLN A 36 -5.17 -15.68 13.53
N GLY A 37 -5.11 -16.82 12.85
CA GLY A 37 -5.89 -17.09 11.64
C GLY A 37 -5.05 -17.80 10.59
N ARG A 38 -5.65 -18.07 9.43
CA ARG A 38 -4.95 -18.69 8.27
C ARG A 38 -5.19 -17.96 6.95
N ASP A 39 -6.14 -17.03 6.95
CA ASP A 39 -6.52 -16.19 5.84
C ASP A 39 -5.73 -14.88 5.85
N ILE A 40 -5.76 -14.19 4.70
CA ILE A 40 -5.12 -12.89 4.50
C ILE A 40 -6.08 -11.99 3.72
N ALA A 41 -5.93 -10.68 3.89
CA ALA A 41 -6.51 -9.72 2.95
C ALA A 41 -5.42 -9.15 2.05
N VAL A 42 -5.74 -9.02 0.76
CA VAL A 42 -4.81 -8.46 -0.22
C VAL A 42 -5.53 -7.44 -1.08
N ALA A 43 -5.20 -6.16 -0.89
CA ALA A 43 -5.68 -5.05 -1.71
C ALA A 43 -4.65 -4.69 -2.78
N ASN A 44 -5.11 -4.44 -4.01
CA ASN A 44 -4.28 -3.96 -5.10
C ASN A 44 -4.90 -2.72 -5.75
N LEU A 45 -4.05 -1.81 -6.20
CA LEU A 45 -4.43 -0.67 -7.03
C LEU A 45 -3.36 -0.49 -8.10
N VAL A 46 -3.77 -0.47 -9.36
CA VAL A 46 -2.86 -0.25 -10.51
C VAL A 46 -3.20 1.05 -11.20
N ARG A 47 -2.25 1.58 -11.97
CA ARG A 47 -2.44 2.82 -12.72
C ARG A 47 -3.71 2.78 -13.57
N GLY A 48 -4.47 3.86 -13.53
CA GLY A 48 -5.66 4.06 -14.34
C GLY A 48 -6.94 3.54 -13.71
N GLU A 49 -6.85 2.75 -12.63
CA GLU A 49 -8.01 2.31 -11.87
C GLU A 49 -8.50 3.41 -10.92
N SER A 50 -9.82 3.55 -10.83
CA SER A 50 -10.45 4.56 -9.98
C SER A 50 -10.52 4.18 -8.50
N ALA A 51 -10.31 2.89 -8.17
CA ALA A 51 -10.38 2.38 -6.81
C ALA A 51 -9.53 1.11 -6.66
N ALA A 52 -9.14 0.81 -5.42
CA ALA A 52 -8.46 -0.45 -5.09
C ALA A 52 -9.45 -1.62 -5.01
N GLU A 53 -8.95 -2.83 -5.27
CA GLU A 53 -9.72 -4.06 -5.21
C GLU A 53 -9.10 -5.08 -4.26
N LEU A 54 -9.95 -5.86 -3.58
CA LEU A 54 -9.53 -6.97 -2.74
C LEU A 54 -9.44 -8.26 -3.57
N SER A 55 -8.23 -8.77 -3.75
CA SER A 55 -7.97 -10.08 -4.36
C SER A 55 -8.12 -11.23 -3.36
N HIS A 56 -7.92 -10.95 -2.07
CA HIS A 56 -8.20 -11.85 -0.94
C HIS A 56 -8.81 -11.03 0.20
N GLN A 57 -9.60 -11.68 1.04
CA GLN A 57 -10.34 -11.04 2.12
C GLN A 57 -10.21 -11.87 3.40
N LEU A 58 -10.14 -11.20 4.54
CA LEU A 58 -10.33 -11.82 5.84
C LEU A 58 -11.78 -12.29 5.97
N ALA A 59 -11.97 -13.52 6.43
CA ALA A 59 -13.26 -14.11 6.74
C ALA A 59 -13.81 -13.57 8.07
N GLU A 60 -12.93 -13.23 9.00
CA GLU A 60 -13.28 -12.75 10.34
C GLU A 60 -12.76 -11.34 10.60
N SER A 61 -13.23 -10.75 11.71
CA SER A 61 -12.69 -9.48 12.19
C SER A 61 -11.24 -9.65 12.62
N LEU A 62 -10.41 -8.65 12.32
CA LEU A 62 -9.03 -8.57 12.77
C LEU A 62 -8.97 -8.03 14.19
N ASP A 63 -8.17 -8.65 15.05
CA ASP A 63 -7.79 -8.11 16.36
C ASP A 63 -6.38 -7.50 16.29
N THR A 64 -5.40 -8.28 15.83
CA THR A 64 -4.01 -7.86 15.58
C THR A 64 -3.46 -8.53 14.33
N GLY A 65 -2.48 -7.89 13.70
CA GLY A 65 -1.83 -8.43 12.51
C GLY A 65 -0.76 -7.52 11.93
N GLU A 66 -0.13 -8.00 10.87
CA GLU A 66 0.95 -7.32 10.16
C GLU A 66 0.51 -6.86 8.77
N LEU A 67 0.84 -5.61 8.43
CA LEU A 67 0.62 -5.03 7.11
C LEU A 67 1.95 -4.95 6.35
N LEU A 68 2.01 -5.60 5.18
CA LEU A 68 3.04 -5.38 4.18
C LEU A 68 2.51 -4.50 3.04
N LEU A 69 3.07 -3.30 2.90
CA LEU A 69 2.70 -2.34 1.86
C LEU A 69 3.83 -2.18 0.84
N ASN A 70 3.53 -2.43 -0.43
CA ASN A 70 4.43 -2.21 -1.55
C ASN A 70 3.87 -1.14 -2.48
N LEU A 71 4.51 0.03 -2.52
CA LEU A 71 4.14 1.14 -3.38
C LEU A 71 5.17 1.33 -4.49
N ARG A 72 4.69 1.41 -5.72
CA ARG A 72 5.42 1.93 -6.87
C ARG A 72 4.64 3.13 -7.39
N ALA A 73 5.25 4.29 -7.31
CA ALA A 73 4.68 5.54 -7.81
C ALA A 73 5.75 6.36 -8.53
N GLU A 74 5.31 7.24 -9.41
CA GLU A 74 6.17 8.25 -10.03
C GLU A 74 6.41 9.37 -9.03
N GLY A 75 7.60 9.42 -8.43
CA GLY A 75 7.90 10.44 -7.43
C GLY A 75 9.26 10.29 -6.78
N ASP A 76 9.62 11.29 -5.99
CA ASP A 76 10.78 11.23 -5.12
C ASP A 76 10.53 10.23 -3.96
N PRO A 77 11.44 9.26 -3.73
CA PRO A 77 11.18 8.18 -2.77
C PRO A 77 11.07 8.69 -1.33
N GLU A 78 11.76 9.79 -0.97
CA GLU A 78 11.63 10.39 0.34
C GLU A 78 10.24 11.02 0.54
N LEU A 79 9.73 11.74 -0.46
CA LEU A 79 8.35 12.25 -0.47
C LEU A 79 7.31 11.13 -0.36
N LEU A 80 7.43 10.09 -1.20
CA LEU A 80 6.51 8.94 -1.19
C LEU A 80 6.48 8.27 0.19
N ARG A 81 7.67 8.07 0.79
CA ARG A 81 7.81 7.51 2.13
C ARG A 81 7.09 8.36 3.18
N GLU A 82 7.28 9.68 3.13
CA GLU A 82 6.65 10.60 4.09
C GLU A 82 5.12 10.58 3.99
N LEU A 83 4.59 10.61 2.77
CA LEU A 83 3.13 10.56 2.54
C LEU A 83 2.52 9.24 3.04
N VAL A 84 3.18 8.11 2.77
CA VAL A 84 2.72 6.80 3.28
C VAL A 84 2.72 6.76 4.81
N LEU A 85 3.80 7.22 5.44
CA LEU A 85 3.92 7.20 6.90
C LEU A 85 2.92 8.15 7.58
N GLN A 86 2.68 9.33 7.01
CA GLN A 86 1.68 10.26 7.50
C GLN A 86 0.28 9.65 7.37
N SER A 87 -0.06 9.05 6.23
CA SER A 87 -1.36 8.40 6.00
C SER A 87 -1.61 7.25 6.97
N LEU A 88 -0.60 6.43 7.26
CA LEU A 88 -0.70 5.35 8.24
C LEU A 88 -0.94 5.88 9.67
N ARG A 89 -0.27 6.97 10.07
CA ARG A 89 -0.49 7.60 11.39
C ARG A 89 -1.87 8.21 11.49
N GLU A 90 -2.28 9.00 10.51
CA GLU A 90 -3.60 9.66 10.46
C GLU A 90 -4.73 8.64 10.55
N MET A 91 -4.63 7.53 9.81
CA MET A 91 -5.64 6.47 9.86
C MET A 91 -5.62 5.65 11.16
N GLY A 92 -4.46 5.56 11.83
CA GLY A 92 -4.38 5.02 13.19
C GLY A 92 -5.09 5.92 14.19
N GLU A 93 -4.78 7.23 14.18
CA GLU A 93 -5.33 8.24 15.10
C GLU A 93 -6.83 8.49 14.91
N ALA A 94 -7.31 8.45 13.66
CA ALA A 94 -8.74 8.61 13.36
C ALA A 94 -9.58 7.37 13.74
N GLY A 95 -8.93 6.23 13.99
CA GLY A 95 -9.57 4.98 14.37
C GLY A 95 -9.26 4.56 15.80
N THR A 96 -9.61 3.31 16.12
CA THR A 96 -9.23 2.65 17.38
C THR A 96 -8.01 1.74 17.19
N LEU A 97 -7.23 1.98 16.13
CA LEU A 97 -6.09 1.15 15.74
C LEU A 97 -4.79 1.72 16.29
N ASN A 98 -3.97 0.87 16.91
CA ASN A 98 -2.59 1.19 17.16
C ASN A 98 -1.74 0.74 15.97
N VAL A 99 -1.16 1.68 15.23
CA VAL A 99 -0.29 1.41 14.08
C VAL A 99 1.15 1.65 14.48
N GLN A 100 1.96 0.58 14.47
CA GLN A 100 3.39 0.66 14.71
C GLN A 100 4.17 0.38 13.42
N ILE A 101 5.06 1.30 13.06
CA ILE A 101 5.94 1.14 11.91
C ILE A 101 7.17 0.34 12.34
N THR A 102 7.31 -0.88 11.83
CA THR A 102 8.41 -1.81 12.18
C THR A 102 9.61 -1.68 11.24
N SER A 103 9.37 -1.51 9.94
CA SER A 103 10.41 -1.37 8.92
C SER A 103 9.90 -0.51 7.76
N VAL A 104 10.81 0.23 7.13
CA VAL A 104 10.53 1.06 5.95
C VAL A 104 11.77 1.10 5.07
N GLU A 105 11.58 0.78 3.80
CA GLU A 105 12.61 0.94 2.78
C GLU A 105 12.04 1.69 1.58
N ALA A 106 12.77 2.69 1.09
CA ALA A 106 12.38 3.48 -0.06
C ALA A 106 13.54 3.46 -1.07
N PHE A 107 13.22 3.08 -2.31
CA PHE A 107 14.23 2.86 -3.35
C PHE A 107 13.92 3.68 -4.59
N ARG A 108 14.98 4.23 -5.21
CA ARG A 108 14.94 4.78 -6.57
C ARG A 108 15.62 3.78 -7.51
N PRO A 109 14.88 2.83 -8.12
CA PRO A 109 15.49 1.90 -9.06
C PRO A 109 16.11 2.66 -10.22
N GLY A 110 17.38 2.37 -10.54
CA GLY A 110 18.03 2.92 -11.72
C GLY A 110 17.31 2.50 -13.01
N ARG A 111 17.50 3.25 -14.10
CA ARG A 111 16.97 2.88 -15.41
C ARG A 111 17.46 1.46 -15.76
N PRO A 112 16.57 0.50 -16.10
CA PRO A 112 17.00 -0.82 -16.53
C PRO A 112 17.83 -0.69 -17.81
N THR A 113 19.04 -1.24 -17.81
CA THR A 113 19.86 -1.39 -19.03
C THR A 113 19.46 -2.72 -19.68
N PRO A 114 18.75 -2.73 -20.83
CA PRO A 114 18.32 -3.98 -21.45
C PRO A 114 19.55 -4.75 -21.95
N THR A 115 19.86 -5.91 -21.38
CA THR A 115 21.00 -6.75 -21.77
C THR A 115 20.73 -7.60 -23.00
N HIS A 116 19.48 -7.71 -23.44
CA HIS A 116 19.08 -8.47 -24.62
C HIS A 116 18.20 -7.62 -25.53
N ARG A 117 18.76 -7.18 -26.66
CA ARG A 117 17.96 -6.76 -27.83
C ARG A 117 17.75 -8.00 -28.69
N VAL A 118 16.52 -8.47 -28.81
CA VAL A 118 16.16 -9.42 -29.88
C VAL A 118 16.24 -8.62 -31.18
N VAL A 119 17.22 -8.96 -32.02
CA VAL A 119 17.31 -8.45 -33.39
C VAL A 119 16.51 -9.46 -34.23
N ILE A 120 15.45 -8.99 -34.88
CA ILE A 120 14.70 -9.76 -35.89
C ILE A 120 15.25 -9.39 -37.26
#